data_AF-A0A2J7X8R3-F1
#
_entry.id   AF-A0A2J7X8R3-F1
#
_cell.length_a   1.000
_cell.length_b   1.000
_cell.length_c   1.000
_cell.angle_alpha   90.00
_cell.angle_beta   90.00
_cell.angle_gamma   90.00
#
_symmetry.space_group_name_H-M   'P 1'
#
loop_
_entity.id
_entity.type
_entity.pdbx_description
1 polymer ?
#
loop_
_entity_poly.entity_id
_entity_poly.type
_entity_poly.pdbx_seq_one_letter_code
_entity_poly.pdbx_strand_id
1 'polypeptide(L)' 'AGGHSGAAPAASGPAPDLPDEWAALFRSASHQDVPSEAPSQFTCPLTMEIFRDPVVTPSGRTYERSALLEHMKK' A
#
# COMPACT_ATOMS: atom_id res chain seq x y z
N ALA A 1 10.40 -10.73 -14.11
CA ALA A 1 11.54 -10.23 -13.33
C ALA A 1 11.06 -9.01 -12.55
N GLY A 2 11.12 -8.90 -11.24
CA GLY A 2 11.50 -9.80 -10.16
C GLY A 2 10.70 -9.43 -8.91
N GLY A 3 10.43 -10.40 -8.04
CA GLY A 3 9.77 -10.15 -6.76
C GLY A 3 10.78 -9.56 -5.78
N HIS A 4 10.66 -8.27 -5.47
CA HIS A 4 11.43 -7.64 -4.40
C HIS A 4 10.72 -7.97 -3.09
N SER A 5 11.03 -9.14 -2.52
CA SER A 5 10.62 -9.51 -1.17
C SER A 5 11.40 -8.67 -0.16
N GLY A 6 10.98 -7.43 0.04
CA GLY A 6 11.46 -6.59 1.13
C GLY A 6 10.85 -7.08 2.44
N ALA A 7 11.58 -7.93 3.16
CA ALA A 7 11.22 -8.27 4.54
C ALA A 7 11.21 -6.97 5.37
N ALA A 8 10.09 -6.70 6.05
CA ALA A 8 10.03 -5.63 7.04
C ALA A 8 11.10 -5.87 8.12
N PRO A 9 11.84 -4.84 8.56
CA PRO A 9 12.81 -5.02 9.63
C PRO A 9 12.07 -5.44 10.89
N ALA A 10 12.36 -6.64 11.38
CA ALA A 10 11.92 -7.06 12.71
C ALA A 10 12.47 -6.04 13.72
N ALA A 11 11.57 -5.42 14.50
CA ALA A 11 11.95 -4.52 15.58
C ALA A 11 12.94 -5.24 16.51
N SER A 12 14.19 -4.79 16.52
CA SER A 12 15.33 -5.44 17.18
C SER A 12 15.42 -5.16 18.69
N GLY A 13 14.29 -4.83 19.33
CA GLY A 13 14.19 -4.56 20.76
C GLY A 13 13.79 -5.79 21.58
N PRO A 14 14.02 -5.80 22.90
CA PRO A 14 13.49 -6.84 23.77
C PRO A 14 11.96 -6.86 23.66
N ALA A 15 11.38 -8.06 23.53
CA ALA A 15 9.94 -8.22 23.50
C ALA A 15 9.34 -7.62 24.79
N PRO A 16 8.27 -6.81 24.69
CA PRO A 16 7.59 -6.29 25.87
C PRO A 16 7.03 -7.45 26.71
N ASP A 17 7.01 -7.27 28.03
CA ASP A 17 6.39 -8.22 28.97
C ASP A 17 4.86 -8.16 28.82
N LEU A 18 4.35 -8.92 27.84
CA LEU A 18 2.95 -9.00 27.48
C LEU A 18 2.36 -10.31 28.01
N PRO A 19 1.09 -10.32 28.45
CA PRO A 19 0.43 -11.58 28.78
C PRO A 19 0.39 -12.52 27.55
N ASP A 20 0.44 -13.82 27.79
CA ASP A 20 0.59 -14.85 26.74
C ASP A 20 -0.45 -14.73 25.60
N GLU A 21 -1.67 -14.34 25.95
CA GLU A 21 -2.78 -14.12 25.00
C GLU A 21 -2.48 -12.98 24.02
N TRP A 22 -1.92 -11.87 24.49
CA TRP A 22 -1.55 -10.72 23.66
C TRP A 22 -0.34 -11.07 22.80
N ALA A 23 0.65 -11.76 23.38
CA ALA A 23 1.84 -12.20 22.65
C ALA A 23 1.48 -13.12 21.47
N ALA A 24 0.50 -14.02 21.64
CA ALA A 24 -0.01 -14.87 20.57
C ALA A 24 -0.72 -14.06 19.47
N LEU A 25 -1.56 -13.08 19.84
CA LEU A 25 -2.24 -12.20 18.90
C LEU A 25 -1.25 -11.38 18.06
N PHE A 26 -0.24 -10.75 18.69
CA PHE A 26 0.75 -9.95 17.97
C PHE A 26 1.59 -10.79 17.00
N ARG A 27 1.97 -12.03 17.37
CA ARG A 27 2.65 -12.96 16.44
C ARG A 27 1.78 -13.32 15.24
N SER A 28 0.47 -13.50 15.43
CA SER A 28 -0.44 -13.78 14.32
C SER A 28 -0.64 -12.55 13.42
N ALA A 29 -0.75 -11.37 14.01
CA ALA A 29 -0.94 -10.11 13.28
C ALA A 29 0.28 -9.74 12.44
N SER A 30 1.50 -9.92 12.97
CA SER A 30 2.74 -9.61 12.25
C SER A 30 2.95 -10.47 11.00
N HIS A 31 2.43 -11.70 10.97
CA HIS A 31 2.47 -12.52 9.75
C HIS A 31 1.58 -11.97 8.61
N GLN A 32 0.56 -11.18 8.94
CA GLN A 32 -0.32 -10.54 7.96
C GLN A 32 0.12 -9.11 7.61
N ASP A 33 0.90 -8.47 8.48
CA ASP A 33 1.43 -7.12 8.31
C ASP A 33 2.73 -7.11 7.49
N VAL A 34 2.67 -7.74 6.31
CA VAL A 34 3.78 -7.75 5.35
C VAL A 34 3.56 -6.66 4.29
N PRO A 35 4.55 -5.79 4.03
CA PRO A 35 4.44 -4.80 2.96
C PRO A 35 4.09 -5.47 1.63
N SER A 36 3.04 -4.99 0.97
CA SER A 36 2.60 -5.49 -0.33
C SER A 36 2.22 -4.32 -1.24
N GLU A 37 2.20 -4.58 -2.54
CA GLU A 37 1.72 -3.58 -3.51
C GLU A 37 0.23 -3.29 -3.26
N ALA A 38 -0.12 -2.00 -3.33
CA ALA A 38 -1.51 -1.59 -3.21
C ALA A 38 -2.34 -2.18 -4.36
N PRO A 39 -3.57 -2.66 -4.11
CA PRO A 39 -4.48 -3.11 -5.17
C PRO A 39 -4.71 -2.01 -6.21
N SER A 40 -4.83 -2.39 -7.48
CA SER A 40 -4.94 -1.45 -8.60
C SER A 40 -6.17 -0.55 -8.55
N GLN A 41 -7.23 -0.96 -7.86
CA GLN A 41 -8.41 -0.11 -7.64
C GLN A 41 -8.10 1.15 -6.81
N PHE A 42 -6.99 1.16 -6.07
CA PHE A 42 -6.54 2.29 -5.24
C PHE A 42 -5.38 3.07 -5.85
N THR A 43 -4.92 2.69 -7.05
CA THR A 43 -3.77 3.34 -7.72
C THR A 43 -4.16 4.00 -9.03
N CYS A 44 -3.50 5.10 -9.35
CA CYS A 44 -3.71 5.85 -10.57
C CYS A 44 -3.07 5.15 -11.77
N PRO A 45 -3.82 4.92 -12.88
CA PRO A 45 -3.26 4.28 -14.08
C PRO A 45 -2.15 5.08 -14.78
N LEU A 46 -2.00 6.37 -14.48
CA LEU A 46 -0.97 7.23 -15.10
C LEU A 46 0.29 7.33 -14.23
N THR A 47 0.13 7.45 -12.91
CA THR A 47 1.27 7.62 -11.99
C THR A 47 1.75 6.31 -11.39
N MET A 48 0.94 5.24 -11.45
CA MET A 48 1.17 3.95 -10.80
C MET A 48 1.28 4.05 -9.27
N GLU A 49 0.85 5.18 -8.70
CA GLU A 49 0.89 5.48 -7.26
C GLU A 49 -0.52 5.45 -6.67
N ILE A 50 -0.64 5.30 -5.35
CA ILE A 50 -1.91 5.42 -4.63
C ILE A 50 -2.52 6.80 -4.88
N PHE A 51 -3.82 6.86 -5.16
CA PHE A 51 -4.54 8.12 -5.38
C PHE A 51 -4.42 9.07 -4.19
N ARG A 52 -4.13 10.35 -4.47
CA ARG A 52 -4.25 11.45 -3.49
C ARG A 52 -5.39 12.39 -3.82
N ASP A 53 -5.57 12.74 -5.09
CA ASP A 53 -6.70 13.56 -5.59
C ASP A 53 -7.36 12.87 -6.80
N PRO A 54 -8.19 11.82 -6.54
CA PRO A 54 -8.85 11.07 -7.59
C PRO A 54 -9.95 11.88 -8.29
N VAL A 55 -9.94 11.88 -9.62
CA VAL A 55 -10.98 12.44 -10.49
C VAL A 55 -11.53 11.38 -11.44
N VAL A 56 -12.84 11.37 -11.64
CA VAL A 56 -13.54 10.39 -12.49
C VAL A 56 -13.88 10.99 -13.84
N THR A 57 -13.52 10.31 -14.92
CA THR A 57 -13.92 10.67 -16.28
C THR A 57 -15.35 10.25 -16.57
N PRO A 58 -16.03 10.81 -17.60
CA PRO A 58 -17.36 10.34 -18.01
C PRO A 58 -17.42 8.85 -18.38
N SER A 59 -16.29 8.25 -18.77
CA SER A 59 -16.17 6.80 -19.02
C SER A 59 -16.06 5.95 -17.75
N GLY A 60 -16.13 6.57 -16.57
CA GLY A 60 -16.06 5.89 -15.27
C GLY A 60 -14.65 5.50 -14.82
N ARG A 61 -13.61 6.09 -15.43
CA ARG A 61 -12.21 5.80 -15.07
C ARG A 61 -11.67 6.85 -14.11
N THR A 62 -10.99 6.41 -13.07
CA THR A 62 -10.40 7.30 -12.05
C THR A 62 -8.91 7.56 -12.34
N TYR A 63 -8.49 8.81 -12.20
CA TYR A 63 -7.10 9.25 -12.40
C TYR A 63 -6.69 10.25 -11.31
N GLU A 64 -5.39 10.38 -11.09
CA GLU A 64 -4.82 11.49 -10.31
C GLU A 64 -5.01 12.79 -11.11
N ARG A 65 -5.56 13.84 -10.48
CA ARG A 65 -5.97 15.07 -11.19
C ARG A 65 -4.82 15.69 -11.97
N SER A 66 -3.67 15.86 -11.32
CA SER A 66 -2.50 16.51 -11.93
C SER A 66 -2.00 15.74 -13.15
N ALA A 67 -1.89 14.41 -13.03
CA ALA A 67 -1.45 13.53 -14.10
C ALA A 67 -2.44 13.50 -15.27
N LEU A 68 -3.74 13.51 -15.00
CA LEU A 68 -4.77 13.58 -16.05
C LEU A 68 -4.67 14.90 -16.82
N LEU A 69 -4.58 16.03 -16.12
CA LEU A 69 -4.48 17.36 -16.75
C LEU A 69 -3.18 17.53 -17.55
N GLU A 70 -2.09 16.94 -17.12
CA GLU A 70 -0.84 16.91 -17.88
C GLU A 70 -0.96 16.05 -19.15
N HIS A 71 -1.58 14.86 -19.02
CA HIS A 71 -1.79 13.95 -20.15
C HIS A 71 -2.64 14.58 -21.26
N MET A 72 -3.64 15.40 -20.90
CA MET A 72 -4.52 16.10 -21.85
C MET A 72 -3.84 17.25 -22.63
N LYS A 73 -2.64 17.68 -22.22
CA LYS A 73 -1.88 18.74 -22.89
C LYS A 73 -0.93 18.21 -23.96
N LYS A 74 -0.79 16.89 -24.09
CA LYS A 74 -0.04 16.22 -25.16
C LYS A 74 -0.95 15.92 -26.33
#